data_AF-A0A848TTY0-F1
#
_entry.id   AF-A0A848TTY0-F1
#
_cell.length_a   1.000
_cell.length_b   1.000
_cell.length_c   1.000
_cell.angle_alpha   90.00
_cell.angle_beta   90.00
_cell.angle_gamma   90.00
#
_symmetry.space_group_name_H-M   'P 1'
#
loop_
_entity.id
_entity.type
_entity.pdbx_description
1 polymer ?
#
loop_
_entity_poly.entity_id
_entity_poly.type
_entity_poly.pdbx_seq_one_letter_code
_entity_poly.pdbx_strand_id
1 'polypeptide(L)'
;MNKTTTQINKTLYAIVFLIIIPGMLWGWSKYTEDLINLPVIESTLVGYILIIFGVLLMIWAMYALKKYGKGLPMNAYPPQRFVTNGPYHLFRHPIYWGFGILMVGYFILTRSASGLWLVTPITILAMIALVMGYEAIDLKKRFPTRSITTVLDLPVKMNETAGIRARLVSFCWVATSLILSNFIIDKLVGHTAAMLGKPLVLPFPTENQYLPLLSVLFIMAIPFVIKRKDLLRTWAITSLIALGISTFTALLYPGLGAQYLPLQHGVVYYIPIFLMLLSIKVIFKQSKPLGILFGLVAVALMSIQLTLSRSAVLHLGSSIIIFLLADNYFRIWVFLRKGAERIANSWQEWVFGKVRVINHGFYVGFGTFLGILLTGSLVGDAYAWAILIFAFVIIVFSALWAQIIEGSEKLKRPYGYYGALVGIIFASFVVWVMGYNVWVIIGVISVVMPWVQGIGRFRCLVNGCCHGGKVDNPDIGIKYFHHRSRVCGISHLKGELLHPTQLYAMLWLFLVGFILFSLYNNDFSSPFIFGLYLILTGIGRFVEEAYRGEVQTPIIKGLRLYQWTAILSVLIGIIMTVVHIEVVEISSDFGWETIVSAFIGGLFTAFAMGVDFPNSNARFSRLV
;
A
#
# COMPACT_ATOMS: atom_id res chain seq x y z
N MET A 1 -0.88 -37.89 11.58
CA MET A 1 0.52 -37.42 11.72
C MET A 1 1.10 -38.01 12.98
N ASN A 2 2.32 -38.55 12.91
CA ASN A 2 3.01 -39.11 14.07
C ASN A 2 3.33 -37.99 15.10
N LYS A 3 3.26 -38.27 16.42
CA LYS A 3 3.46 -37.26 17.48
C LYS A 3 4.84 -36.61 17.37
N THR A 4 5.87 -37.41 17.06
CA THR A 4 7.25 -36.97 16.85
C THR A 4 7.38 -36.00 15.68
N THR A 5 6.76 -36.31 14.52
CA THR A 5 6.74 -35.41 13.34
C THR A 5 6.08 -34.07 13.66
N THR A 6 5.06 -34.07 14.53
CA THR A 6 4.37 -32.85 14.94
C THR A 6 5.23 -31.98 15.86
N GLN A 7 6.02 -32.59 16.74
CA GLN A 7 6.98 -31.87 17.58
C GLN A 7 8.11 -31.26 16.75
N ILE A 8 8.72 -32.04 15.84
CA ILE A 8 9.78 -31.54 14.95
C ILE A 8 9.31 -30.32 14.17
N ASN A 9 8.12 -30.38 13.56
CA ASN A 9 7.60 -29.26 12.78
C ASN A 9 7.34 -28.00 13.63
N LYS A 10 6.87 -28.16 14.88
CA LYS A 10 6.69 -27.03 15.82
C LYS A 10 8.03 -26.41 16.22
N THR A 11 9.06 -27.24 16.45
CA THR A 11 10.40 -26.78 16.78
C THR A 11 11.02 -26.02 15.60
N LEU A 12 10.94 -26.57 14.39
CA LEU A 12 11.40 -25.88 13.17
C LEU A 12 10.68 -24.55 12.98
N TYR A 13 9.36 -24.52 13.17
CA TYR A 13 8.59 -23.28 13.10
C TYR A 13 9.07 -22.25 14.14
N ALA A 14 9.32 -22.67 15.38
CA ALA A 14 9.85 -21.79 16.42
C ALA A 14 11.24 -21.24 16.06
N ILE A 15 12.13 -22.08 15.53
CA ILE A 15 13.47 -21.68 15.06
C ILE A 15 13.36 -20.63 13.95
N VAL A 16 12.44 -20.82 13.00
CA VAL A 16 12.23 -19.85 11.91
C VAL A 16 11.86 -18.47 12.46
N PHE A 17 10.87 -18.39 13.37
CA PHE A 17 10.37 -17.10 13.85
C PHE A 17 11.21 -16.45 14.96
N LEU A 18 11.92 -17.24 15.77
CA LEU A 18 12.70 -16.72 16.90
C LEU A 18 14.18 -16.49 16.55
N ILE A 19 14.71 -17.17 15.54
CA ILE A 19 16.13 -17.12 15.19
C ILE A 19 16.33 -16.67 13.75
N ILE A 20 15.77 -17.40 12.78
CA ILE A 20 16.06 -17.16 11.35
C ILE A 20 15.54 -15.81 10.89
N ILE A 21 14.26 -15.50 11.14
CA ILE A 21 13.66 -14.23 10.72
C ILE A 21 14.35 -13.04 11.41
N PRO A 22 14.51 -12.99 12.75
CA PRO A 22 15.24 -11.90 13.40
C PRO A 22 16.68 -11.75 12.89
N GLY A 23 17.40 -12.86 12.69
CA GLY A 23 18.75 -12.85 12.13
C GLY A 23 18.80 -12.32 10.70
N MET A 24 17.82 -12.70 9.86
CA MET A 24 17.67 -12.19 8.50
C MET A 24 17.35 -10.69 8.49
N LEU A 25 16.45 -10.21 9.36
CA LEU A 25 16.11 -8.78 9.46
C LEU A 25 17.30 -7.95 9.94
N TRP A 26 18.04 -8.45 10.92
CA TRP A 26 19.29 -7.82 11.38
C TRP A 26 20.34 -7.79 10.25
N GLY A 27 20.57 -8.91 9.58
CA GLY A 27 21.49 -8.98 8.45
C GLY A 27 21.08 -8.02 7.34
N TRP A 28 19.79 -7.99 6.99
CA TRP A 28 19.25 -7.08 5.98
C TRP A 28 19.51 -5.62 6.33
N SER A 29 19.26 -5.20 7.59
CA SER A 29 19.57 -3.83 8.03
C SER A 29 21.05 -3.51 7.89
N LYS A 30 21.94 -4.43 8.28
CA LYS A 30 23.39 -4.24 8.22
C LYS A 30 23.89 -4.07 6.78
N TYR A 31 23.41 -4.90 5.86
CA TYR A 31 23.85 -4.89 4.46
C TYR A 31 23.21 -3.79 3.60
N THR A 32 22.20 -3.10 4.13
CA THR A 32 21.57 -1.96 3.45
C THR A 32 21.83 -0.63 4.16
N GLU A 33 22.63 -0.61 5.22
CA GLU A 33 22.89 0.58 6.02
C GLU A 33 23.49 1.70 5.17
N ASP A 34 24.50 1.40 4.37
CA ASP A 34 25.20 2.37 3.50
C ASP A 34 24.32 2.88 2.34
N LEU A 35 23.19 2.21 2.07
CA LEU A 35 22.23 2.63 1.03
C LEU A 35 21.17 3.60 1.58
N ILE A 36 21.00 3.67 2.89
CA ILE A 36 19.95 4.48 3.53
C ILE A 36 20.56 5.77 4.08
N ASN A 37 20.54 6.82 3.26
CA ASN A 37 20.98 8.18 3.61
C ASN A 37 19.93 8.95 4.43
N LEU A 38 19.31 8.30 5.42
CA LEU A 38 18.30 8.89 6.29
C LEU A 38 18.87 9.14 7.70
N PRO A 39 18.34 10.09 8.47
CA PRO A 39 18.88 10.44 9.77
C PRO A 39 18.88 9.26 10.73
N VAL A 40 20.03 9.01 11.34
CA VAL A 40 20.18 8.07 12.45
C VAL A 40 19.53 8.68 13.70
N ILE A 41 18.62 7.93 14.32
CA ILE A 41 18.02 8.32 15.60
C ILE A 41 18.70 7.55 16.71
N GLU A 42 19.29 8.27 17.65
CA GLU A 42 19.95 7.69 18.80
C GLU A 42 19.28 8.11 20.11
N SER A 43 18.95 7.12 20.94
CA SER A 43 18.63 7.33 22.34
C SER A 43 18.74 6.02 23.11
N THR A 44 19.76 5.89 23.96
CA THR A 44 19.99 4.68 24.76
C THR A 44 18.81 4.38 25.69
N LEU A 45 18.33 5.39 26.41
CA LEU A 45 17.20 5.27 27.33
C LEU A 45 15.92 4.83 26.60
N VAL A 46 15.55 5.52 25.51
CA VAL A 46 14.34 5.19 24.74
C VAL A 46 14.48 3.82 24.10
N GLY A 47 15.66 3.47 23.56
CA GLY A 47 15.95 2.16 23.00
C GLY A 47 15.67 1.03 23.99
N TYR A 48 16.25 1.08 25.18
CA TYR A 48 16.02 0.07 26.23
C TYR A 48 14.54 0.02 26.68
N ILE A 49 13.89 1.18 26.88
CA ILE A 49 12.48 1.23 27.28
C ILE A 49 11.60 0.50 26.25
N LEU A 50 11.79 0.79 24.96
CA LEU A 50 11.00 0.17 23.89
C LEU A 50 11.28 -1.33 23.77
N ILE A 51 12.56 -1.75 23.86
CA ILE A 51 12.91 -3.18 23.83
C ILE A 51 12.25 -3.92 24.99
N ILE A 52 12.42 -3.45 26.22
CA ILE A 52 11.87 -4.09 27.42
C ILE A 52 10.34 -4.15 27.32
N PHE A 53 9.69 -3.04 26.95
CA PHE A 53 8.24 -2.99 26.80
C PHE A 53 7.75 -3.97 25.73
N GLY A 54 8.40 -4.01 24.56
CA GLY A 54 8.08 -4.92 23.46
C GLY A 54 8.19 -6.39 23.87
N VAL A 55 9.29 -6.77 24.53
CA VAL A 55 9.52 -8.12 25.05
C VAL A 55 8.46 -8.51 26.09
N LEU A 56 8.19 -7.65 27.06
CA LEU A 56 7.20 -7.93 28.12
C LEU A 56 5.79 -8.12 27.52
N LEU A 57 5.40 -7.27 26.55
CA LEU A 57 4.11 -7.40 25.86
C LEU A 57 4.02 -8.73 25.09
N MET A 58 5.09 -9.12 24.39
CA MET A 58 5.14 -10.42 23.71
C MET A 58 5.03 -11.59 24.69
N ILE A 59 5.80 -11.60 25.78
CA ILE A 59 5.76 -12.67 26.80
C ILE A 59 4.36 -12.78 27.41
N TRP A 60 3.76 -11.64 27.78
CA TRP A 60 2.41 -11.61 28.35
C TRP A 60 1.37 -12.18 27.38
N ALA A 61 1.48 -11.84 26.09
CA ALA A 61 0.58 -12.34 25.04
C ALA A 61 0.76 -13.84 24.78
N MET A 62 2.02 -14.31 24.67
CA MET A 62 2.31 -15.73 24.49
C MET A 62 1.82 -16.56 25.68
N TYR A 63 1.98 -16.06 26.91
CA TYR A 63 1.42 -16.69 28.11
C TYR A 63 -0.11 -16.76 28.06
N ALA A 64 -0.78 -15.66 27.67
CA ALA A 64 -2.23 -15.63 27.56
C ALA A 64 -2.77 -16.63 26.52
N LEU A 65 -2.12 -16.77 25.36
CA LEU A 65 -2.48 -17.79 24.36
C LEU A 65 -2.29 -19.21 24.89
N LYS A 66 -1.17 -19.48 25.58
CA LYS A 66 -0.90 -20.79 26.16
C LYS A 66 -1.94 -21.15 27.22
N LYS A 67 -2.23 -20.22 28.14
CA LYS A 67 -3.13 -20.44 29.28
C LYS A 67 -4.60 -20.52 28.87
N TYR A 68 -5.09 -19.54 28.12
CA TYR A 68 -6.51 -19.42 27.81
C TYR A 68 -6.88 -20.04 26.46
N GLY A 69 -5.97 -19.97 25.48
CA GLY A 69 -6.18 -20.49 24.12
C GLY A 69 -5.88 -21.98 23.95
N LYS A 70 -5.18 -22.59 24.93
CA LYS A 70 -4.68 -23.98 24.90
C LYS A 70 -3.83 -24.29 23.65
N GLY A 71 -3.01 -23.34 23.22
CA GLY A 71 -2.14 -23.50 22.06
C GLY A 71 -0.91 -22.60 22.11
N LEU A 72 0.00 -22.78 21.14
CA LEU A 72 1.19 -21.95 21.00
C LEU A 72 0.88 -20.72 20.13
N PRO A 73 1.68 -19.64 20.23
CA PRO A 73 1.60 -18.48 19.35
C PRO A 73 2.15 -18.80 17.95
N MET A 74 1.58 -19.80 17.29
CA MET A 74 2.04 -20.29 15.99
C MET A 74 0.86 -20.28 15.02
N ASN A 75 0.92 -19.48 13.96
CA ASN A 75 -0.18 -19.37 13.01
C ASN A 75 -0.44 -20.69 12.24
N ALA A 76 0.59 -21.54 12.09
CA ALA A 76 0.49 -22.89 11.54
C ALA A 76 -0.09 -23.92 12.54
N TYR A 77 -0.06 -23.60 13.84
CA TYR A 77 -0.58 -24.45 14.92
C TYR A 77 -1.42 -23.62 15.89
N PRO A 78 -2.53 -23.03 15.41
CA PRO A 78 -3.19 -21.98 16.14
C PRO A 78 -3.90 -22.50 17.40
N PRO A 79 -4.16 -21.63 18.39
CA PRO A 79 -4.91 -21.99 19.58
C PRO A 79 -6.31 -22.52 19.27
N GLN A 80 -6.77 -23.49 20.07
CA GLN A 80 -8.08 -24.13 19.89
C GLN A 80 -9.24 -23.25 20.36
N ARG A 81 -8.97 -22.37 21.34
CA ARG A 81 -9.96 -21.48 21.93
C ARG A 81 -9.68 -20.03 21.56
N PHE A 82 -10.75 -19.28 21.33
CA PHE A 82 -10.69 -17.84 21.13
C PHE A 82 -10.31 -17.14 22.45
N VAL A 83 -9.31 -16.26 22.42
CA VAL A 83 -8.74 -15.60 23.61
C VAL A 83 -9.07 -14.12 23.60
N THR A 84 -9.71 -13.66 24.67
CA THR A 84 -10.04 -12.24 24.92
C THR A 84 -9.43 -11.69 26.21
N ASN A 85 -8.66 -12.51 26.93
CA ASN A 85 -8.11 -12.20 28.25
C ASN A 85 -6.64 -11.75 28.14
N GLY A 86 -6.15 -11.08 29.19
CA GLY A 86 -4.79 -10.53 29.21
C GLY A 86 -4.62 -9.42 28.16
N PRO A 87 -3.52 -9.38 27.40
CA PRO A 87 -3.28 -8.31 26.44
C PRO A 87 -4.22 -8.35 25.24
N TYR A 88 -4.88 -9.49 24.97
CA TYR A 88 -5.90 -9.63 23.93
C TYR A 88 -7.20 -8.89 24.26
N HIS A 89 -7.37 -8.43 25.50
CA HIS A 89 -8.44 -7.51 25.85
C HIS A 89 -8.15 -6.10 25.30
N LEU A 90 -6.87 -5.70 25.22
CA LEU A 90 -6.43 -4.37 24.81
C LEU A 90 -6.14 -4.27 23.31
N PHE A 91 -5.42 -5.26 22.77
CA PHE A 91 -4.97 -5.30 21.37
C PHE A 91 -5.46 -6.57 20.67
N ARG A 92 -5.71 -6.48 19.36
CA ARG A 92 -6.08 -7.66 18.56
C ARG A 92 -4.89 -8.60 18.33
N HIS A 93 -3.70 -8.00 18.15
CA HIS A 93 -2.46 -8.71 17.84
C HIS A 93 -1.28 -8.21 18.71
N PRO A 94 -1.32 -8.39 20.04
CA PRO A 94 -0.31 -7.85 20.96
C PRO A 94 1.11 -8.36 20.71
N ILE A 95 1.28 -9.57 20.17
CA ILE A 95 2.61 -10.10 19.81
C ILE A 95 3.25 -9.27 18.69
N TYR A 96 2.49 -8.93 17.65
CA TYR A 96 2.99 -8.11 16.53
C TYR A 96 3.25 -6.66 16.96
N TRP A 97 2.42 -6.11 17.85
CA TRP A 97 2.72 -4.81 18.49
C TRP A 97 4.03 -4.85 19.26
N GLY A 98 4.21 -5.86 20.12
CA GLY A 98 5.43 -6.01 20.91
C GLY A 98 6.68 -6.20 20.05
N PHE A 99 6.61 -6.99 18.98
CA PHE A 99 7.72 -7.19 18.07
C PHE A 99 8.08 -5.93 17.28
N GLY A 100 7.09 -5.20 16.75
CA GLY A 100 7.33 -3.93 16.07
C GLY A 100 7.99 -2.89 16.99
N ILE A 101 7.52 -2.77 18.24
CA ILE A 101 8.11 -1.86 19.23
C ILE A 101 9.53 -2.27 19.61
N LEU A 102 9.77 -3.58 19.77
CA LEU A 102 11.10 -4.13 20.01
C LEU A 102 12.06 -3.76 18.88
N MET A 103 11.66 -3.90 17.62
CA MET A 103 12.50 -3.55 16.47
C MET A 103 12.87 -2.06 16.47
N VAL A 104 11.88 -1.17 16.70
CA VAL A 104 12.14 0.28 16.81
C VAL A 104 13.16 0.56 17.91
N GLY A 105 12.97 -0.01 19.11
CA GLY A 105 13.90 0.16 20.22
C GLY A 105 15.30 -0.37 19.93
N TYR A 106 15.38 -1.54 19.31
CA TYR A 106 16.65 -2.17 18.93
C TYR A 106 17.43 -1.31 17.94
N PHE A 107 16.80 -0.84 16.86
CA PHE A 107 17.52 -0.06 15.84
C PHE A 107 17.84 1.38 16.27
N ILE A 108 17.07 1.95 17.21
CA ILE A 108 17.47 3.19 17.91
C ILE A 108 18.71 2.95 18.78
N LEU A 109 18.76 1.82 19.50
CA LEU A 109 19.89 1.46 20.36
C LEU A 109 21.16 1.14 19.56
N THR A 110 21.02 0.46 18.42
CA THR A 110 22.15 0.12 17.54
C THR A 110 22.47 1.19 16.50
N ARG A 111 21.77 2.33 16.52
CA ARG A 111 21.99 3.47 15.62
C ARG A 111 21.90 3.09 14.13
N SER A 112 20.95 2.23 13.76
CA SER A 112 20.77 1.77 12.36
C SER A 112 19.65 2.55 11.69
N ALA A 113 20.00 3.39 10.71
CA ALA A 113 19.05 4.11 9.87
C ALA A 113 18.27 3.13 8.98
N SER A 114 18.94 2.14 8.39
CA SER A 114 18.25 1.13 7.58
C SER A 114 17.27 0.31 8.40
N GLY A 115 17.70 -0.14 9.58
CA GLY A 115 16.85 -0.90 10.50
C GLY A 115 15.56 -0.15 10.85
N LEU A 116 15.67 1.15 11.14
CA LEU A 116 14.55 1.98 11.56
C LEU A 116 13.63 2.40 10.40
N TRP A 117 14.20 2.85 9.28
CA TRP A 117 13.45 3.48 8.19
C TRP A 117 13.08 2.55 7.03
N LEU A 118 13.77 1.41 6.88
CA LEU A 118 13.52 0.42 5.83
C LEU A 118 12.95 -0.87 6.44
N VAL A 119 13.73 -1.54 7.28
CA VAL A 119 13.44 -2.92 7.72
C VAL A 119 12.22 -2.96 8.63
N THR A 120 12.13 -2.06 9.61
CA THR A 120 11.00 -2.00 10.56
C THR A 120 9.65 -1.74 9.88
N PRO A 121 9.47 -0.68 9.06
CA PRO A 121 8.18 -0.42 8.42
C PRO A 121 7.78 -1.52 7.43
N ILE A 122 8.71 -2.10 6.68
CA ILE A 122 8.41 -3.23 5.78
C ILE A 122 8.00 -4.47 6.58
N THR A 123 8.66 -4.74 7.70
CA THR A 123 8.32 -5.87 8.57
C THR A 123 6.94 -5.69 9.20
N ILE A 124 6.60 -4.48 9.65
CA ILE A 124 5.26 -4.15 10.14
C ILE A 124 4.22 -4.35 9.03
N LEU A 125 4.51 -3.88 7.81
CA LEU A 125 3.63 -4.08 6.66
C LEU A 125 3.45 -5.57 6.33
N ALA A 126 4.50 -6.37 6.41
CA ALA A 126 4.44 -7.82 6.22
C ALA A 126 3.61 -8.52 7.32
N MET A 127 3.71 -8.09 8.58
CA MET A 127 2.86 -8.57 9.68
C MET A 127 1.39 -8.22 9.44
N ILE A 128 1.09 -7.00 9.00
CA ILE A 128 -0.27 -6.58 8.62
C ILE A 128 -0.80 -7.45 7.48
N ALA A 129 0.02 -7.72 6.47
CA ALA A 129 -0.36 -8.57 5.36
C ALA A 129 -0.59 -10.02 5.77
N LEU A 130 0.20 -10.57 6.68
CA LEU A 130 -0.02 -11.89 7.26
C LEU A 130 -1.35 -11.94 8.02
N VAL A 131 -1.68 -10.90 8.79
CA VAL A 131 -2.96 -10.80 9.49
C VAL A 131 -4.12 -10.72 8.50
N MET A 132 -4.06 -9.82 7.52
CA MET A 132 -5.16 -9.60 6.57
C MET A 132 -5.33 -10.75 5.56
N GLY A 133 -4.22 -11.35 5.11
CA GLY A 133 -4.19 -12.39 4.08
C GLY A 133 -4.27 -13.81 4.63
N TYR A 134 -4.18 -14.02 5.94
CA TYR A 134 -4.25 -15.34 6.54
C TYR A 134 -4.97 -15.35 7.89
N GLU A 135 -4.42 -14.71 8.93
CA GLU A 135 -4.90 -14.94 10.30
C GLU A 135 -6.33 -14.45 10.56
N ALA A 136 -6.69 -13.27 10.07
CA ALA A 136 -8.03 -12.70 10.28
C ALA A 136 -9.10 -13.52 9.55
N ILE A 137 -8.77 -14.03 8.36
CA ILE A 137 -9.66 -14.89 7.56
C ILE A 137 -9.83 -16.24 8.26
N ASP A 138 -8.73 -16.84 8.71
CA ASP A 138 -8.73 -18.10 9.47
C ASP A 138 -9.51 -17.97 10.79
N LEU A 139 -9.30 -16.88 11.54
CA LEU A 139 -10.04 -16.61 12.78
C LEU A 139 -11.55 -16.46 12.52
N LYS A 140 -11.95 -15.74 11.47
CA LYS A 140 -13.37 -15.61 11.08
C LYS A 140 -13.97 -16.97 10.71
N LYS A 141 -13.19 -17.86 10.07
CA LYS A 141 -13.62 -19.21 9.71
C LYS A 141 -13.76 -20.12 10.93
N ARG A 142 -12.81 -20.09 11.86
CA ARG A 142 -12.81 -20.95 13.05
C ARG A 142 -13.78 -20.48 14.13
N PHE A 143 -14.05 -19.18 14.22
CA PHE A 143 -14.90 -18.58 15.25
C PHE A 143 -15.94 -17.60 14.65
N PRO A 144 -16.87 -18.07 13.79
CA PRO A 144 -17.76 -17.19 13.01
C PRO A 144 -18.72 -16.36 13.86
N THR A 145 -19.09 -16.83 15.06
CA THR A 145 -20.02 -16.14 15.97
C THR A 145 -19.33 -15.19 16.95
N ARG A 146 -17.99 -15.15 16.95
CA ARG A 146 -17.22 -14.30 17.87
C ARG A 146 -16.78 -13.02 17.17
N SER A 147 -17.06 -11.89 17.80
CA SER A 147 -16.54 -10.59 17.35
C SER A 147 -15.18 -10.32 17.97
N ILE A 148 -14.22 -9.89 17.15
CA ILE A 148 -12.89 -9.47 17.60
C ILE A 148 -13.00 -7.99 18.00
N THR A 149 -13.47 -7.73 19.22
CA THR A 149 -13.51 -6.37 19.78
C THR A 149 -12.53 -6.21 20.93
N THR A 150 -11.80 -5.10 20.93
CA THR A 150 -10.79 -4.80 21.97
C THR A 150 -11.03 -3.44 22.61
N VAL A 151 -10.40 -3.18 23.76
CA VAL A 151 -10.52 -1.91 24.47
C VAL A 151 -10.13 -0.73 23.59
N LEU A 152 -9.04 -0.88 22.83
CA LEU A 152 -8.46 0.15 21.96
C LEU A 152 -9.11 0.23 20.57
N ASP A 153 -10.15 -0.56 20.28
CA ASP A 153 -10.87 -0.42 19.01
C ASP A 153 -11.58 0.94 18.93
N LEU A 154 -11.57 1.54 17.73
CA LEU A 154 -12.31 2.75 17.45
C LEU A 154 -13.82 2.58 17.72
N PRO A 155 -14.53 3.63 18.19
CA PRO A 155 -15.95 3.55 18.54
C PRO A 155 -16.79 3.01 17.40
N VAL A 156 -17.80 2.19 17.68
CA VAL A 156 -18.70 1.65 16.64
C VAL A 156 -19.55 2.77 16.04
N LYS A 157 -19.91 2.65 14.76
CA LYS A 157 -20.78 3.60 14.05
C LYS A 157 -22.24 3.45 14.51
N MET A 158 -22.55 3.94 15.70
CA MET A 158 -23.91 3.94 16.26
C MET A 158 -24.30 5.33 16.72
N ASN A 159 -25.59 5.65 16.62
CA ASN A 159 -26.14 6.94 17.05
C ASN A 159 -26.41 6.97 18.56
N GLU A 160 -25.36 6.74 19.36
CA GLU A 160 -25.42 6.68 20.82
C GLU A 160 -24.47 7.69 21.45
N THR A 161 -24.61 7.94 22.74
CA THR A 161 -23.70 8.82 23.49
C THR A 161 -22.31 8.19 23.64
N ALA A 162 -21.27 8.98 23.38
CA ALA A 162 -19.88 8.56 23.51
C ALA A 162 -19.46 8.54 24.99
N GLY A 163 -19.24 7.34 25.52
CA GLY A 163 -18.67 7.16 26.86
C GLY A 163 -17.19 7.55 26.94
N ILE A 164 -16.66 7.66 28.16
CA ILE A 164 -15.28 8.12 28.41
C ILE A 164 -14.23 7.27 27.69
N ARG A 165 -14.41 5.94 27.65
CA ARG A 165 -13.51 5.02 26.93
C ARG A 165 -13.41 5.38 25.45
N ALA A 166 -14.55 5.62 24.77
CA ALA A 166 -14.56 5.94 23.34
C ALA A 166 -13.77 7.23 23.05
N ARG A 167 -13.93 8.24 23.92
CA ARG A 167 -13.23 9.52 23.83
C ARG A 167 -11.73 9.37 24.03
N LEU A 168 -11.31 8.66 25.08
CA LEU A 168 -9.90 8.39 25.36
C LEU A 168 -9.24 7.60 24.25
N VAL A 169 -9.89 6.57 23.71
CA VAL A 169 -9.34 5.77 22.60
C VAL A 169 -9.18 6.61 21.33
N SER A 170 -10.21 7.40 20.96
CA SER A 170 -10.12 8.31 19.81
C SER A 170 -9.04 9.37 20.00
N PHE A 171 -8.91 9.91 21.21
CA PHE A 171 -7.82 10.83 21.58
C PHE A 171 -6.46 10.16 21.39
N CYS A 172 -6.23 9.00 22.01
CA CYS A 172 -4.95 8.30 21.96
C CYS A 172 -4.52 7.98 20.52
N TRP A 173 -5.43 7.49 19.67
CA TRP A 173 -5.11 7.17 18.28
C TRP A 173 -4.74 8.40 17.46
N VAL A 174 -5.53 9.47 17.55
CA VAL A 174 -5.27 10.69 16.77
C VAL A 174 -4.01 11.39 17.29
N ALA A 175 -3.83 11.50 18.61
CA ALA A 175 -2.64 12.11 19.21
C ALA A 175 -1.36 11.33 18.89
N THR A 176 -1.37 10.00 19.03
CA THR A 176 -0.20 9.17 18.71
C THR A 176 0.17 9.27 17.23
N SER A 177 -0.83 9.25 16.34
CA SER A 177 -0.59 9.34 14.90
C SER A 177 -0.11 10.73 14.49
N LEU A 178 -0.59 11.79 15.14
CA LEU A 178 -0.13 13.15 14.93
C LEU A 178 1.32 13.32 15.39
N ILE A 179 1.66 12.82 16.58
CA ILE A 179 3.02 12.85 17.12
C ILE A 179 3.96 12.10 16.17
N LEU A 180 3.58 10.90 15.76
CA LEU A 180 4.36 10.09 14.84
C LEU A 180 4.53 10.77 13.47
N SER A 181 3.46 11.31 12.89
CA SER A 181 3.52 12.04 11.62
C SER A 181 4.46 13.23 11.71
N ASN A 182 4.33 14.06 12.76
CA ASN A 182 5.22 15.20 12.98
C ASN A 182 6.67 14.76 13.14
N PHE A 183 6.91 13.70 13.93
CA PHE A 183 8.25 13.18 14.14
C PHE A 183 8.90 12.69 12.84
N ILE A 184 8.17 11.92 12.03
CA ILE A 184 8.65 11.41 10.74
C ILE A 184 8.96 12.58 9.80
N ILE A 185 8.03 13.53 9.67
CA ILE A 185 8.17 14.66 8.74
C ILE A 185 9.32 15.57 9.20
N ASP A 186 9.39 15.93 10.48
CA ASP A 186 10.46 16.75 11.04
C ASP A 186 11.84 16.12 10.80
N LYS A 187 12.00 14.83 11.09
CA LYS A 187 13.29 14.16 10.94
C LYS A 187 13.70 13.92 9.50
N LEU A 188 12.80 13.43 8.65
CA LEU A 188 13.17 13.01 7.30
C LEU A 188 13.23 14.18 6.31
N VAL A 189 12.30 15.14 6.44
CA VAL A 189 12.07 16.16 5.41
C VAL A 189 11.85 17.55 6.02
N GLY A 190 12.07 17.68 7.33
CA GLY A 190 11.80 18.89 8.08
C GLY A 190 12.75 20.01 7.76
N HIS A 191 13.82 19.82 6.98
CA HIS A 191 14.71 20.92 6.57
C HIS A 191 14.40 21.46 5.16
N THR A 192 13.46 20.84 4.43
CA THR A 192 13.19 21.21 3.04
C THR A 192 12.54 22.59 2.92
N ALA A 193 13.10 23.43 2.06
CA ALA A 193 12.55 24.74 1.73
C ALA A 193 11.19 24.62 1.02
N ALA A 194 10.36 25.67 1.15
CA ALA A 194 9.10 25.75 0.44
C ALA A 194 9.34 25.90 -1.07
N MET A 195 8.54 25.20 -1.89
CA MET A 195 8.59 25.39 -3.34
C MET A 195 8.14 26.78 -3.77
N LEU A 196 7.22 27.40 -3.02
CA LEU A 196 6.71 28.74 -3.27
C LEU A 196 6.07 29.34 -2.02
N GLY A 197 5.92 30.66 -2.04
CA GLY A 197 5.22 31.41 -1.00
C GLY A 197 6.09 31.76 0.21
N LYS A 198 5.51 32.51 1.14
CA LYS A 198 6.13 32.98 2.38
C LYS A 198 5.18 32.76 3.57
N PRO A 199 5.66 32.85 4.81
CA PRO A 199 4.79 32.88 5.98
C PRO A 199 3.79 34.05 5.91
N LEU A 200 2.63 33.90 6.54
CA LEU A 200 1.64 34.98 6.64
C LEU A 200 2.17 36.08 7.58
N VAL A 201 1.98 37.35 7.23
CA VAL A 201 2.31 38.48 8.11
C VAL A 201 1.00 39.01 8.71
N LEU A 202 0.90 38.99 10.03
CA LEU A 202 -0.20 39.60 10.77
C LEU A 202 0.23 40.96 11.34
N PRO A 203 -0.71 41.91 11.55
CA PRO A 203 -0.39 43.26 12.03
C PRO A 203 0.01 43.32 13.51
N PHE A 204 0.08 42.18 14.21
CA PHE A 204 0.48 42.07 15.61
C PHE A 204 1.58 41.01 15.79
N PRO A 205 2.43 41.12 16.83
CA PRO A 205 3.54 40.20 17.05
C PRO A 205 3.06 38.77 17.29
N THR A 206 3.59 37.81 16.52
CA THR A 206 3.31 36.37 16.68
C THR A 206 4.56 35.55 17.03
N GLU A 207 5.59 36.22 17.54
CA GLU A 207 6.92 35.64 17.84
C GLU A 207 6.94 34.69 19.05
N ASN A 208 5.80 34.50 19.73
CA ASN A 208 5.72 33.62 20.88
C ASN A 208 5.68 32.14 20.45
N GLN A 209 6.79 31.44 20.69
CA GLN A 209 6.98 30.00 20.42
C GLN A 209 5.93 29.07 21.05
N TYR A 210 5.20 29.51 22.09
CA TYR A 210 4.18 28.70 22.75
C TYR A 210 2.79 28.83 22.12
N LEU A 211 2.57 29.74 21.17
CA LEU A 211 1.28 29.93 20.49
C LEU A 211 0.73 28.65 19.82
N PRO A 212 1.54 27.76 19.20
CA PRO A 212 1.01 26.51 18.66
C PRO A 212 0.43 25.57 19.72
N LEU A 213 0.81 25.70 21.00
CA LEU A 213 0.26 24.88 22.09
C LEU A 213 -1.25 25.07 22.23
N LEU A 214 -1.78 26.27 21.91
CA LEU A 214 -3.21 26.53 21.88
C LEU A 214 -3.93 25.65 20.85
N SER A 215 -3.28 25.40 19.71
CA SER A 215 -3.79 24.49 18.68
C SER A 215 -3.80 23.05 19.15
N VAL A 216 -2.76 22.64 19.88
CA VAL A 216 -2.67 21.30 20.48
C VAL A 216 -3.81 21.13 21.48
N LEU A 217 -3.97 22.06 22.42
CA LEU A 217 -5.07 22.07 23.40
C LEU A 217 -6.44 22.01 22.72
N PHE A 218 -6.64 22.78 21.65
CA PHE A 218 -7.86 22.76 20.87
C PHE A 218 -8.17 21.36 20.34
N ILE A 219 -7.22 20.71 19.66
CA ILE A 219 -7.40 19.35 19.11
C ILE A 219 -7.59 18.31 20.22
N MET A 220 -6.85 18.43 21.32
CA MET A 220 -6.96 17.52 22.47
C MET A 220 -8.34 17.59 23.14
N ALA A 221 -9.02 18.73 23.09
CA ALA A 221 -10.37 18.89 23.63
C ALA A 221 -11.47 18.27 22.76
N ILE A 222 -11.27 18.15 21.44
CA ILE A 222 -12.31 17.73 20.48
C ILE A 222 -13.00 16.41 20.84
N PRO A 223 -12.30 15.32 21.21
CA PRO A 223 -12.95 14.06 21.59
C PRO A 223 -13.94 14.21 22.75
N PHE A 224 -13.69 15.15 23.67
CA PHE A 224 -14.50 15.38 24.86
C PHE A 224 -15.70 16.30 24.59
N VAL A 225 -15.61 17.11 23.54
CA VAL A 225 -16.71 17.97 23.05
C VAL A 225 -17.71 17.15 22.22
N ILE A 226 -17.25 16.13 21.50
CA ILE A 226 -18.11 15.25 20.71
C ILE A 226 -18.92 14.33 21.64
N LYS A 227 -20.24 14.40 21.51
CA LYS A 227 -21.23 13.66 22.30
C LYS A 227 -21.66 12.36 21.65
N ARG A 228 -21.66 12.25 20.32
CA ARG A 228 -22.16 11.05 19.60
C ARG A 228 -21.03 10.11 19.16
N LYS A 229 -21.21 8.80 19.31
CA LYS A 229 -20.21 7.76 18.93
C LYS A 229 -19.91 7.74 17.44
N ASP A 230 -20.93 7.86 16.59
CA ASP A 230 -20.76 7.87 15.12
C ASP A 230 -19.96 9.09 14.63
N LEU A 231 -20.21 10.27 15.21
CA LEU A 231 -19.44 11.49 14.93
C LEU A 231 -18.00 11.38 15.43
N LEU A 232 -17.79 10.83 16.64
CA LEU A 232 -16.45 10.62 17.20
C LEU A 232 -15.64 9.62 16.38
N ARG A 233 -16.28 8.52 15.94
CA ARG A 233 -15.67 7.56 15.00
C ARG A 233 -15.30 8.24 13.68
N THR A 234 -16.22 9.05 13.14
CA THR A 234 -16.00 9.78 11.89
C THR A 234 -14.78 10.68 12.01
N TRP A 235 -14.73 11.52 13.06
CA TRP A 235 -13.59 12.40 13.35
C TRP A 235 -12.29 11.61 13.42
N ALA A 236 -12.24 10.56 14.25
CA ALA A 236 -11.02 9.76 14.42
C ALA A 236 -10.55 9.13 13.10
N ILE A 237 -11.44 8.51 12.32
CA ILE A 237 -11.09 7.90 11.03
C ILE A 237 -10.60 8.96 10.04
N THR A 238 -11.31 10.09 9.91
CA THR A 238 -10.90 11.14 8.97
C THR A 238 -9.57 11.77 9.37
N SER A 239 -9.31 11.94 10.67
CA SER A 239 -8.04 12.47 11.17
C SER A 239 -6.89 11.50 10.90
N LEU A 240 -7.08 10.19 11.12
CA LEU A 240 -6.06 9.18 10.83
C LEU A 240 -5.74 9.10 9.33
N ILE A 241 -6.77 9.14 8.47
CA ILE A 241 -6.58 9.19 7.01
C ILE A 241 -5.84 10.46 6.60
N ALA A 242 -6.26 11.62 7.10
CA ALA A 242 -5.64 12.91 6.78
C ALA A 242 -4.17 12.97 7.20
N LEU A 243 -3.83 12.48 8.40
CA LEU A 243 -2.46 12.36 8.87
C LEU A 243 -1.65 11.42 7.97
N GLY A 244 -2.19 10.25 7.60
CA GLY A 244 -1.52 9.34 6.69
C GLY A 244 -1.25 9.94 5.31
N ILE A 245 -2.23 10.66 4.73
CA ILE A 245 -2.05 11.40 3.47
C ILE A 245 -0.98 12.49 3.65
N SER A 246 -1.02 13.25 4.75
CA SER A 246 -0.04 14.30 5.04
C SER A 246 1.38 13.75 5.14
N THR A 247 1.59 12.66 5.88
CA THR A 247 2.91 12.01 5.98
C THR A 247 3.35 11.52 4.61
N PHE A 248 2.48 10.85 3.86
CA PHE A 248 2.80 10.34 2.54
C PHE A 248 3.16 11.46 1.56
N THR A 249 2.37 12.53 1.50
CA THR A 249 2.64 13.69 0.64
C THR A 249 3.93 14.41 1.04
N ALA A 250 4.22 14.53 2.34
CA ALA A 250 5.46 15.14 2.81
C ALA A 250 6.70 14.32 2.45
N LEU A 251 6.61 12.99 2.44
CA LEU A 251 7.72 12.12 2.03
C LEU A 251 7.90 12.10 0.51
N LEU A 252 6.81 12.12 -0.27
CA LEU A 252 6.89 12.12 -1.73
C LEU A 252 7.30 13.48 -2.31
N TYR A 253 6.75 14.56 -1.76
CA TYR A 253 6.97 15.94 -2.23
C TYR A 253 7.24 16.85 -1.02
N PRO A 254 8.44 16.78 -0.42
CA PRO A 254 8.81 17.55 0.78
C PRO A 254 8.52 19.05 0.68
N GLY A 255 8.87 19.65 -0.46
CA GLY A 255 8.67 21.07 -0.73
C GLY A 255 7.20 21.53 -0.74
N LEU A 256 6.24 20.60 -0.78
CA LEU A 256 4.80 20.84 -0.68
C LEU A 256 4.22 20.36 0.64
N GLY A 257 4.53 19.13 1.07
CA GLY A 257 3.86 18.48 2.19
C GLY A 257 4.42 18.80 3.59
N ALA A 258 5.69 19.19 3.70
CA ALA A 258 6.33 19.50 4.99
C ALA A 258 6.12 20.96 5.44
N GLN A 259 5.44 21.78 4.63
CA GLN A 259 5.47 23.25 4.75
C GLN A 259 4.67 23.81 5.93
N TYR A 260 3.91 22.95 6.61
CA TYR A 260 3.22 23.31 7.85
C TYR A 260 4.15 23.36 9.08
N LEU A 261 5.35 22.75 9.00
CA LEU A 261 6.36 22.84 10.05
C LEU A 261 6.99 24.25 10.06
N PRO A 262 7.39 24.75 11.24
CA PRO A 262 7.96 26.09 11.37
C PRO A 262 9.42 26.17 10.85
N LEU A 263 9.93 27.40 10.81
CA LEU A 263 11.33 27.71 10.51
C LEU A 263 12.25 27.59 11.74
N GLN A 264 11.75 27.92 12.93
CA GLN A 264 12.52 27.85 14.18
C GLN A 264 12.32 26.50 14.88
N HIS A 265 13.43 25.90 15.32
CA HIS A 265 13.45 24.60 15.97
C HIS A 265 13.21 24.74 17.47
N GLY A 266 12.16 24.09 17.96
CA GLY A 266 11.81 23.97 19.37
C GLY A 266 10.72 22.92 19.49
N VAL A 267 10.76 22.06 20.51
CA VAL A 267 9.87 20.90 20.66
C VAL A 267 8.43 21.37 20.90
N VAL A 268 7.71 21.69 19.83
CA VAL A 268 6.29 21.98 19.84
C VAL A 268 5.65 21.16 18.73
N TYR A 269 4.70 20.30 19.08
CA TYR A 269 3.95 19.52 18.10
C TYR A 269 3.02 20.44 17.31
N TYR A 270 3.24 20.54 16.01
CA TYR A 270 2.40 21.37 15.14
C TYR A 270 1.14 20.62 14.74
N ILE A 271 0.03 21.36 14.69
CA ILE A 271 -1.28 20.84 14.31
C ILE A 271 -1.57 21.29 12.90
N PRO A 272 -1.55 20.45 11.87
CA PRO A 272 -1.93 20.89 10.53
C PRO A 272 -3.36 21.43 10.47
N ILE A 273 -3.58 22.44 9.63
CA ILE A 273 -4.88 23.10 9.46
C ILE A 273 -6.02 22.12 9.15
N PHE A 274 -5.74 21.06 8.37
CA PHE A 274 -6.76 20.06 8.02
C PHE A 274 -7.40 19.38 9.24
N LEU A 275 -6.66 19.21 10.35
CA LEU A 275 -7.22 18.61 11.57
C LEU A 275 -8.23 19.54 12.24
N MET A 276 -7.98 20.85 12.19
CA MET A 276 -8.94 21.83 12.70
C MET A 276 -10.21 21.84 11.85
N LEU A 277 -10.07 21.84 10.52
CA LEU A 277 -11.20 21.80 9.59
C LEU A 277 -12.07 20.55 9.80
N LEU A 278 -11.46 19.37 9.92
CA LEU A 278 -12.16 18.11 10.23
C LEU A 278 -12.90 18.19 11.58
N SER A 279 -12.26 18.77 12.60
CA SER A 279 -12.81 18.90 13.95
C SER A 279 -14.04 19.82 13.96
N ILE A 280 -13.93 21.00 13.37
CA ILE A 280 -15.01 21.98 13.26
C ILE A 280 -16.20 21.38 12.50
N LYS A 281 -15.95 20.68 11.39
CA LYS A 281 -17.01 20.05 10.60
C LYS A 281 -17.84 19.07 11.42
N VAL A 282 -17.19 18.23 12.23
CA VAL A 282 -17.88 17.25 13.06
C VAL A 282 -18.67 17.93 14.17
N ILE A 283 -18.15 19.02 14.75
CA ILE A 283 -18.87 19.83 15.74
C ILE A 283 -20.10 20.50 15.10
N PHE A 284 -20.00 21.06 13.89
CA PHE A 284 -21.15 21.62 13.18
C PHE A 284 -22.25 20.60 12.92
N LYS A 285 -21.90 19.34 12.61
CA LYS A 285 -22.88 18.25 12.48
C LYS A 285 -23.57 17.90 13.79
N GLN A 286 -22.93 18.16 14.93
CA GLN A 286 -23.51 17.93 16.25
C GLN A 286 -24.39 19.10 16.69
N SER A 287 -23.89 20.33 16.56
CA SER A 287 -24.56 21.54 17.05
C SER A 287 -24.04 22.77 16.29
N LYS A 288 -24.96 23.50 15.65
CA LYS A 288 -24.66 24.76 14.95
C LYS A 288 -24.00 25.82 15.84
N PRO A 289 -24.53 26.19 17.04
CA PRO A 289 -23.91 27.22 17.86
C PRO A 289 -22.51 26.83 18.34
N LEU A 290 -22.33 25.56 18.73
CA LEU A 290 -21.01 25.06 19.13
C LEU A 290 -20.03 25.05 17.95
N GLY A 291 -20.52 24.74 16.74
CA GLY A 291 -19.75 24.80 15.50
C GLY A 291 -19.27 26.22 15.18
N ILE A 292 -20.14 27.23 15.34
CA ILE A 292 -19.76 28.64 15.15
C ILE A 292 -18.69 29.06 16.16
N LEU A 293 -18.89 28.75 17.45
CA LEU A 293 -17.93 29.08 18.51
C LEU A 293 -16.55 28.44 18.24
N PHE A 294 -16.51 27.12 18.02
CA PHE A 294 -15.25 26.42 17.72
C PHE A 294 -14.67 26.84 16.37
N GLY A 295 -15.51 27.23 15.42
CA GLY A 295 -15.09 27.76 14.12
C GLY A 295 -14.35 29.09 14.26
N LEU A 296 -14.86 30.04 15.04
CA LEU A 296 -14.20 31.32 15.30
C LEU A 296 -12.84 31.13 15.99
N VAL A 297 -12.78 30.26 17.01
CA VAL A 297 -11.53 29.90 17.69
C VAL A 297 -10.54 29.28 16.69
N ALA A 298 -10.99 28.34 15.89
CA ALA A 298 -10.12 27.69 14.92
C ALA A 298 -9.63 28.65 13.83
N VAL A 299 -10.43 29.61 13.37
CA VAL A 299 -9.98 30.64 12.41
C VAL A 299 -8.82 31.45 13.00
N ALA A 300 -8.92 31.86 14.26
CA ALA A 300 -7.82 32.55 14.92
C ALA A 300 -6.56 31.66 15.02
N LEU A 301 -6.72 30.40 15.41
CA LEU A 301 -5.60 29.45 15.51
C LEU A 301 -4.95 29.13 14.15
N MET A 302 -5.76 28.96 13.09
CA MET A 302 -5.27 28.74 11.73
C MET A 302 -4.46 29.95 11.25
N SER A 303 -4.93 31.18 11.49
CA SER A 303 -4.19 32.39 11.14
C SER A 303 -2.83 32.46 11.84
N ILE A 304 -2.78 32.15 13.14
CA ILE A 304 -1.53 32.07 13.92
C ILE A 304 -0.58 31.02 13.34
N GLN A 305 -1.08 29.84 12.96
CA GLN A 305 -0.21 28.82 12.38
C GLN A 305 0.34 29.20 11.00
N LEU A 306 -0.44 29.93 10.21
CA LEU A 306 0.02 30.39 8.90
C LEU A 306 1.19 31.38 9.01
N THR A 307 1.28 32.15 10.11
CA THR A 307 2.44 33.02 10.35
C THR A 307 3.69 32.26 10.74
N LEU A 308 3.52 31.09 11.36
CA LEU A 308 4.64 30.25 11.81
C LEU A 308 5.09 29.24 10.75
N SER A 309 4.22 28.88 9.80
CA SER A 309 4.52 27.96 8.69
C SER A 309 5.50 28.54 7.68
N ARG A 310 6.24 27.70 6.96
CA ARG A 310 7.20 28.14 5.92
C ARG A 310 6.54 28.83 4.74
N SER A 311 5.35 28.37 4.38
CA SER A 311 4.56 28.94 3.31
C SER A 311 3.08 28.83 3.66
N ALA A 312 2.45 29.98 3.89
CA ALA A 312 1.04 30.04 4.22
C ALA A 312 0.17 29.46 3.10
N VAL A 313 0.52 29.75 1.84
CA VAL A 313 -0.21 29.28 0.66
C VAL A 313 -0.12 27.77 0.53
N LEU A 314 1.08 27.19 0.67
CA LEU A 314 1.25 25.74 0.57
C LEU A 314 0.65 25.00 1.76
N HIS A 315 0.80 25.51 2.99
CA HIS A 315 0.19 24.92 4.17
C HIS A 315 -1.34 24.92 4.07
N LEU A 316 -1.95 26.06 3.71
CA LEU A 316 -3.40 26.15 3.55
C LEU A 316 -3.90 25.30 2.38
N GLY A 317 -3.26 25.41 1.21
CA GLY A 317 -3.65 24.68 -0.01
C GLY A 317 -3.56 23.17 0.16
N SER A 318 -2.43 22.66 0.65
CA SER A 318 -2.27 21.22 0.95
C SER A 318 -3.27 20.76 2.00
N SER A 319 -3.50 21.54 3.06
CA SER A 319 -4.49 21.21 4.09
C SER A 319 -5.92 21.14 3.58
N ILE A 320 -6.32 22.04 2.67
CA ILE A 320 -7.64 21.98 2.03
C ILE A 320 -7.78 20.71 1.20
N ILE A 321 -6.78 20.38 0.38
CA ILE A 321 -6.79 19.16 -0.44
C ILE A 321 -6.88 17.91 0.45
N ILE A 322 -6.03 17.82 1.48
CA ILE A 322 -6.02 16.72 2.44
C ILE A 322 -7.37 16.61 3.16
N PHE A 323 -7.93 17.74 3.62
CA PHE A 323 -9.26 17.78 4.23
C PHE A 323 -10.33 17.22 3.28
N LEU A 324 -10.36 17.67 2.02
CA LEU A 324 -11.34 17.22 1.03
C LEU A 324 -11.21 15.72 0.74
N LEU A 325 -9.99 15.21 0.57
CA LEU A 325 -9.73 13.79 0.33
C LEU A 325 -10.15 12.94 1.54
N ALA A 326 -9.69 13.31 2.74
CA ALA A 326 -9.95 12.55 3.96
C ALA A 326 -11.43 12.56 4.34
N ASP A 327 -12.12 13.70 4.20
CA ASP A 327 -13.55 13.81 4.50
C ASP A 327 -14.43 13.05 3.50
N ASN A 328 -14.01 12.99 2.23
CA ASN A 328 -14.75 12.28 1.18
C ASN A 328 -14.26 10.84 0.95
N TYR A 329 -13.41 10.28 1.83
CA TYR A 329 -12.81 8.94 1.64
C TYR A 329 -13.82 7.85 1.26
N PHE A 330 -14.99 7.81 1.92
CA PHE A 330 -16.02 6.81 1.63
C PHE A 330 -16.75 7.09 0.31
N ARG A 331 -16.95 8.36 -0.06
CA ARG A 331 -17.51 8.72 -1.37
C ARG A 331 -16.56 8.37 -2.50
N ILE A 332 -15.26 8.62 -2.31
CA ILE A 332 -14.19 8.21 -3.23
C ILE A 332 -14.22 6.69 -3.39
N TRP A 333 -14.28 5.93 -2.28
CA TRP A 333 -14.42 4.48 -2.31
C TRP A 333 -15.67 4.03 -3.10
N VAL A 334 -16.84 4.60 -2.82
CA VAL A 334 -18.08 4.26 -3.55
C VAL A 334 -17.98 4.60 -5.04
N PHE A 335 -17.37 5.74 -5.39
CA PHE A 335 -17.14 6.14 -6.77
C PHE A 335 -16.25 5.11 -7.50
N LEU A 336 -15.11 4.75 -6.89
CA LEU A 336 -14.18 3.76 -7.44
C LEU A 336 -14.81 2.37 -7.55
N ARG A 337 -15.55 1.92 -6.52
CA ARG A 337 -16.27 0.64 -6.51
C ARG A 337 -17.32 0.58 -7.61
N LYS A 338 -18.16 1.61 -7.74
CA LYS A 338 -19.17 1.70 -8.80
C LYS A 338 -18.53 1.81 -10.18
N GLY A 339 -17.41 2.53 -10.30
CA GLY A 339 -16.62 2.59 -11.53
C GLY A 339 -16.10 1.22 -11.94
N ALA A 340 -15.52 0.47 -11.00
CA ALA A 340 -15.07 -0.90 -11.22
C ALA A 340 -16.22 -1.83 -11.63
N GLU A 341 -17.40 -1.71 -11.00
CA GLU A 341 -18.60 -2.47 -11.39
C GLU A 341 -19.09 -2.13 -12.80
N ARG A 342 -19.05 -0.85 -13.19
CA ARG A 342 -19.40 -0.43 -14.56
C ARG A 342 -18.43 -1.03 -15.59
N ILE A 343 -17.13 -0.98 -15.32
CA ILE A 343 -16.10 -1.55 -16.19
C ILE A 343 -16.20 -3.08 -16.23
N ALA A 344 -16.52 -3.72 -15.12
CA ALA A 344 -16.75 -5.16 -15.06
C ALA A 344 -17.91 -5.63 -15.96
N ASN A 345 -18.86 -4.73 -16.26
CA ASN A 345 -20.02 -4.98 -17.10
C ASN A 345 -19.97 -4.23 -18.44
N SER A 346 -18.82 -3.69 -18.84
CA SER A 346 -18.66 -2.92 -20.08
C SER A 346 -18.16 -3.76 -21.25
N TRP A 347 -18.12 -5.09 -21.13
CA TRP A 347 -17.62 -5.97 -22.19
C TRP A 347 -18.32 -5.67 -23.52
N GLN A 348 -17.53 -5.39 -24.57
CA GLN A 348 -18.01 -5.10 -25.92
C GLN A 348 -17.06 -5.68 -26.97
N GLU A 349 -17.63 -6.15 -28.08
CA GLU A 349 -16.89 -6.58 -29.27
C GLU A 349 -17.38 -5.85 -30.52
N TRP A 350 -16.46 -5.65 -31.47
CA TRP A 350 -16.75 -5.20 -32.82
C TRP A 350 -16.19 -6.22 -33.80
N VAL A 351 -16.99 -6.66 -34.76
CA VAL A 351 -16.58 -7.64 -35.76
C VAL A 351 -16.50 -6.95 -37.12
N PHE A 352 -15.30 -6.95 -37.70
CA PHE A 352 -14.98 -6.41 -39.02
C PHE A 352 -14.55 -7.56 -39.94
N GLY A 353 -15.50 -8.15 -40.65
CA GLY A 353 -15.26 -9.33 -41.49
C GLY A 353 -14.72 -10.51 -40.67
N LYS A 354 -13.45 -10.90 -40.89
CA LYS A 354 -12.79 -12.00 -40.16
C LYS A 354 -12.11 -11.56 -38.86
N VAL A 355 -12.04 -10.27 -38.59
CA VAL A 355 -11.36 -9.68 -37.44
C VAL A 355 -12.39 -9.31 -36.40
N ARG A 356 -12.10 -9.59 -35.13
CA ARG A 356 -12.87 -9.11 -34.00
C ARG A 356 -11.98 -8.31 -33.06
N VAL A 357 -12.48 -7.17 -32.61
CA VAL A 357 -11.84 -6.28 -31.65
C VAL A 357 -12.65 -6.31 -30.35
N ILE A 358 -11.97 -6.51 -29.22
CA ILE A 358 -12.60 -6.56 -27.89
C ILE A 358 -12.06 -5.37 -27.06
N ASN A 359 -12.97 -4.64 -26.43
CA ASN A 359 -12.65 -3.38 -25.77
C ASN A 359 -11.58 -3.48 -24.66
N HIS A 360 -11.46 -4.63 -24.01
CA HIS A 360 -10.47 -4.83 -22.95
C HIS A 360 -9.00 -4.70 -23.44
N GLY A 361 -8.75 -4.85 -24.75
CA GLY A 361 -7.44 -4.64 -25.35
C GLY A 361 -6.95 -3.20 -25.25
N PHE A 362 -7.85 -2.22 -25.33
CA PHE A 362 -7.52 -0.80 -25.24
C PHE A 362 -6.89 -0.45 -23.89
N TYR A 363 -7.36 -1.04 -22.79
CA TYR A 363 -6.78 -0.79 -21.47
C TYR A 363 -5.33 -1.25 -21.38
N VAL A 364 -4.99 -2.43 -21.90
CA VAL A 364 -3.60 -2.91 -21.83
C VAL A 364 -2.71 -2.17 -22.82
N GLY A 365 -3.22 -1.86 -24.02
CA GLY A 365 -2.52 -0.99 -24.97
C GLY A 365 -2.21 0.38 -24.37
N PHE A 366 -3.17 1.01 -23.71
CA PHE A 366 -2.97 2.26 -22.99
C PHE A 366 -1.97 2.11 -21.83
N GLY A 367 -2.04 1.01 -21.10
CA GLY A 367 -1.08 0.69 -20.04
C GLY A 367 0.36 0.58 -20.57
N THR A 368 0.57 -0.13 -21.68
CA THR A 368 1.89 -0.23 -22.31
C THR A 368 2.35 1.09 -22.92
N PHE A 369 1.46 1.84 -23.58
CA PHE A 369 1.74 3.18 -24.09
C PHE A 369 2.26 4.09 -22.96
N LEU A 370 1.48 4.21 -21.88
CA LEU A 370 1.85 5.03 -20.74
C LEU A 370 3.11 4.51 -20.06
N GLY A 371 3.27 3.18 -19.99
CA GLY A 371 4.46 2.53 -19.45
C GLY A 371 5.72 2.95 -20.18
N ILE A 372 5.76 2.76 -21.50
CA ILE A 372 6.92 3.10 -22.35
C ILE A 372 7.16 4.61 -22.31
N LEU A 373 6.10 5.42 -22.40
CA LEU A 373 6.18 6.88 -22.36
C LEU A 373 6.83 7.35 -21.05
N LEU A 374 6.32 6.89 -19.90
CA LEU A 374 6.84 7.28 -18.60
C LEU A 374 8.27 6.76 -18.39
N THR A 375 8.59 5.53 -18.81
CA THR A 375 9.97 5.04 -18.69
C THR A 375 10.92 5.86 -19.57
N GLY A 376 10.57 6.15 -20.83
CA GLY A 376 11.40 6.97 -21.70
C GLY A 376 11.50 8.42 -21.21
N SER A 377 10.46 8.97 -20.58
CA SER A 377 10.54 10.28 -19.92
C SER A 377 11.47 10.32 -18.71
N LEU A 378 11.84 9.17 -18.12
CA LEU A 378 12.74 9.10 -16.97
C LEU A 378 14.19 8.82 -17.36
N VAL A 379 14.43 8.06 -18.43
CA VAL A 379 15.79 7.68 -18.88
C VAL A 379 16.20 8.33 -20.21
N GLY A 380 15.33 9.12 -20.82
CA GLY A 380 15.57 9.81 -22.09
C GLY A 380 15.39 8.94 -23.35
N ASP A 381 15.39 9.61 -24.50
CA ASP A 381 15.17 9.01 -25.83
C ASP A 381 16.20 7.95 -26.19
N ALA A 382 17.43 8.06 -25.66
CA ALA A 382 18.51 7.10 -25.91
C ALA A 382 18.09 5.64 -25.61
N TYR A 383 17.19 5.42 -24.64
CA TYR A 383 16.71 4.09 -24.25
C TYR A 383 15.34 3.71 -24.86
N ALA A 384 14.70 4.59 -25.63
CA ALA A 384 13.32 4.39 -26.11
C ALA A 384 13.14 3.08 -26.90
N TRP A 385 14.04 2.82 -27.86
CA TRP A 385 14.01 1.60 -28.67
C TRP A 385 14.30 0.34 -27.84
N ALA A 386 15.23 0.42 -26.88
CA ALA A 386 15.54 -0.68 -25.98
C ALA A 386 14.31 -1.07 -25.14
N ILE A 387 13.59 -0.08 -24.61
CA ILE A 387 12.36 -0.28 -23.84
C ILE A 387 11.27 -0.92 -24.71
N LEU A 388 11.09 -0.44 -25.95
CA LEU A 388 10.13 -1.02 -26.89
C LEU A 388 10.44 -2.50 -27.18
N ILE A 389 11.70 -2.80 -27.50
CA ILE A 389 12.15 -4.17 -27.79
C ILE A 389 11.98 -5.05 -26.55
N PHE A 390 12.31 -4.53 -25.37
CA PHE A 390 12.13 -5.23 -24.10
C PHE A 390 10.66 -5.62 -23.89
N ALA A 391 9.73 -4.67 -24.08
CA ALA A 391 8.29 -4.94 -23.98
C ALA A 391 7.80 -5.94 -25.03
N PHE A 392 8.28 -5.83 -26.27
CA PHE A 392 7.94 -6.73 -27.36
C PHE A 392 8.36 -8.17 -27.06
N VAL A 393 9.61 -8.39 -26.66
CA VAL A 393 10.14 -9.72 -26.31
C VAL A 393 9.33 -10.35 -25.18
N ILE A 394 8.99 -9.60 -24.13
CA ILE A 394 8.16 -10.11 -23.02
C ILE A 394 6.80 -10.60 -23.51
N ILE A 395 6.12 -9.82 -24.36
CA ILE A 395 4.79 -10.18 -24.86
C ILE A 395 4.87 -11.43 -25.76
N VAL A 396 5.88 -11.51 -26.62
CA VAL A 396 6.12 -12.68 -27.48
C VAL A 396 6.35 -13.92 -26.64
N PHE A 397 7.24 -13.88 -25.64
CA PHE A 397 7.50 -15.02 -24.77
C PHE A 397 6.29 -15.39 -23.91
N SER A 398 5.51 -14.40 -23.45
CA SER A 398 4.24 -14.65 -22.77
C SER A 398 3.23 -15.40 -23.65
N ALA A 399 3.15 -15.05 -24.94
CA ALA A 399 2.30 -15.74 -25.91
C ALA A 399 2.82 -17.15 -26.23
N LEU A 400 4.12 -17.30 -26.50
CA LEU A 400 4.75 -18.58 -26.82
C LEU A 400 4.60 -19.58 -25.67
N TRP A 401 4.89 -19.15 -24.44
CA TRP A 401 4.75 -19.99 -23.26
C TRP A 401 3.31 -20.49 -23.09
N ALA A 402 2.34 -19.58 -23.13
CA ALA A 402 0.94 -19.95 -22.96
C ALA A 402 0.43 -20.90 -24.05
N GLN A 403 1.03 -20.85 -25.23
CA GLN A 403 0.67 -21.71 -26.34
C GLN A 403 1.37 -23.06 -26.31
N ILE A 404 2.64 -23.10 -25.93
CA ILE A 404 3.46 -24.31 -25.98
C ILE A 404 3.27 -25.15 -24.73
N ILE A 405 3.07 -24.50 -23.58
CA ILE A 405 3.06 -25.15 -22.26
C ILE A 405 1.66 -25.16 -21.66
N GLU A 406 0.93 -24.05 -21.71
CA GLU A 406 -0.39 -23.90 -21.05
C GLU A 406 -1.57 -24.04 -22.03
N GLY A 407 -1.30 -24.44 -23.27
CA GLY A 407 -2.26 -24.41 -24.37
C GLY A 407 -3.48 -25.30 -24.12
N SER A 408 -4.67 -24.83 -24.48
CA SER A 408 -5.88 -25.63 -24.52
C SER A 408 -6.66 -25.39 -25.82
N GLU A 409 -7.45 -26.35 -26.27
CA GLU A 409 -8.24 -26.23 -27.51
C GLU A 409 -9.20 -25.04 -27.51
N LYS A 410 -9.63 -24.59 -26.31
CA LYS A 410 -10.54 -23.46 -26.11
C LYS A 410 -9.84 -22.10 -26.13
N LEU A 411 -8.53 -22.03 -25.88
CA LEU A 411 -7.76 -20.80 -25.74
C LEU A 411 -6.65 -20.75 -26.80
N LYS A 412 -6.97 -20.16 -27.96
CA LYS A 412 -6.02 -20.08 -29.10
C LYS A 412 -5.13 -18.82 -29.10
N ARG A 413 -5.32 -17.84 -28.20
CA ARG A 413 -4.43 -16.69 -27.88
C ARG A 413 -4.33 -16.34 -26.36
N PRO A 414 -4.01 -17.26 -25.43
CA PRO A 414 -3.66 -16.90 -24.06
C PRO A 414 -2.27 -16.25 -23.98
N TYR A 415 -2.06 -15.48 -22.91
CA TYR A 415 -0.78 -14.92 -22.51
C TYR A 415 -0.47 -15.44 -21.11
N GLY A 416 0.71 -16.01 -20.95
CA GLY A 416 1.12 -16.77 -19.77
C GLY A 416 2.01 -15.92 -18.88
N TYR A 417 1.76 -15.97 -17.58
CA TYR A 417 2.54 -15.22 -16.58
C TYR A 417 3.99 -15.71 -16.53
N TYR A 418 4.22 -17.03 -16.51
CA TYR A 418 5.58 -17.59 -16.47
C TYR A 418 6.36 -17.28 -17.75
N GLY A 419 5.70 -17.22 -18.90
CA GLY A 419 6.31 -16.77 -20.14
C GLY A 419 6.81 -15.34 -20.09
N ALA A 420 6.10 -14.44 -19.38
CA ALA A 420 6.58 -13.08 -19.18
C ALA A 420 7.84 -13.05 -18.29
N LEU A 421 7.94 -13.90 -17.26
CA LEU A 421 9.14 -14.00 -16.41
C LEU A 421 10.37 -14.48 -17.20
N VAL A 422 10.19 -15.51 -18.03
CA VAL A 422 11.24 -15.97 -18.95
C VAL A 422 11.57 -14.88 -19.96
N GLY A 423 10.54 -14.20 -20.48
CA GLY A 423 10.67 -13.07 -21.38
C GLY A 423 11.53 -11.95 -20.82
N ILE A 424 11.48 -11.66 -19.52
CA ILE A 424 12.37 -10.65 -18.88
C ILE A 424 13.84 -11.06 -19.05
N ILE A 425 14.20 -12.32 -18.84
CA ILE A 425 15.58 -12.80 -18.97
C ILE A 425 16.07 -12.64 -20.41
N PHE A 426 15.26 -13.06 -21.38
CA PHE A 426 15.61 -12.92 -22.81
C PHE A 426 15.62 -11.46 -23.26
N ALA A 427 14.68 -10.64 -22.79
CA ALA A 427 14.63 -9.22 -23.08
C ALA A 427 15.88 -8.51 -22.54
N SER A 428 16.29 -8.81 -21.29
CA SER A 428 17.54 -8.33 -20.70
C SER A 428 18.77 -8.74 -21.52
N PHE A 429 18.81 -9.98 -22.00
CA PHE A 429 19.91 -10.44 -22.86
C PHE A 429 19.94 -9.69 -24.20
N VAL A 430 18.79 -9.52 -24.86
CA VAL A 430 18.70 -8.81 -26.14
C VAL A 430 19.15 -7.36 -26.02
N VAL A 431 18.65 -6.63 -25.02
CA VAL A 431 19.04 -5.22 -24.83
C VAL A 431 20.50 -5.09 -24.40
N TRP A 432 21.05 -6.06 -23.67
CA TRP A 432 22.47 -6.11 -23.36
C TRP A 432 23.33 -6.30 -24.62
N VAL A 433 22.95 -7.22 -25.51
CA VAL A 433 23.64 -7.43 -26.80
C VAL A 433 23.57 -6.18 -27.68
N MET A 434 22.49 -5.40 -27.58
CA MET A 434 22.36 -4.10 -28.25
C MET A 434 23.24 -3.00 -27.64
N GLY A 435 23.99 -3.27 -26.57
CA GLY A 435 24.90 -2.32 -25.92
C GLY A 435 24.27 -1.48 -24.81
N TYR A 436 23.01 -1.77 -24.41
CA TYR A 436 22.35 -1.01 -23.35
C TYR A 436 22.67 -1.54 -21.96
N ASN A 437 22.67 -0.63 -20.98
CA ASN A 437 22.74 -1.02 -19.58
C ASN A 437 21.38 -1.59 -19.13
N VAL A 438 21.36 -2.89 -18.84
CA VAL A 438 20.16 -3.61 -18.41
C VAL A 438 19.62 -3.09 -17.08
N TRP A 439 20.48 -2.66 -16.17
CA TRP A 439 20.06 -2.19 -14.83
C TRP A 439 19.27 -0.91 -14.90
N VAL A 440 19.62 -0.01 -15.82
CA VAL A 440 18.84 1.20 -16.10
C VAL A 440 17.42 0.84 -16.50
N ILE A 441 17.28 -0.09 -17.47
CA ILE A 441 15.98 -0.54 -17.98
C ILE A 441 15.18 -1.24 -16.86
N ILE A 442 15.80 -2.17 -16.11
CA ILE A 442 15.14 -2.84 -14.99
C ILE A 442 14.69 -1.84 -13.92
N GLY A 443 15.55 -0.88 -13.57
CA GLY A 443 15.27 0.14 -12.57
C GLY A 443 14.07 0.99 -12.96
N VAL A 444 14.10 1.60 -14.14
CA VAL A 444 13.01 2.48 -14.61
C VAL A 444 11.71 1.72 -14.84
N ILE A 445 11.78 0.50 -15.38
CA ILE A 445 10.60 -0.35 -15.54
C ILE A 445 10.02 -0.67 -14.16
N SER A 446 10.84 -0.96 -13.15
CA SER A 446 10.36 -1.26 -11.79
C SER A 446 9.57 -0.10 -11.18
N VAL A 447 9.97 1.15 -11.46
CA VAL A 447 9.24 2.36 -11.03
C VAL A 447 7.85 2.43 -11.66
N VAL A 448 7.77 2.22 -12.98
CA VAL A 448 6.55 2.46 -13.76
C VAL A 448 5.61 1.24 -13.80
N MET A 449 6.16 0.03 -13.66
CA MET A 449 5.43 -1.23 -13.78
C MET A 449 4.22 -1.35 -12.83
N PRO A 450 4.24 -0.88 -11.57
CA PRO A 450 3.03 -0.88 -10.73
C PRO A 450 1.85 -0.16 -11.40
N TRP A 451 2.06 0.98 -12.05
CA TRP A 451 0.99 1.71 -12.74
C TRP A 451 0.52 0.96 -13.99
N VAL A 452 1.44 0.38 -14.77
CA VAL A 452 1.09 -0.47 -15.92
C VAL A 452 0.26 -1.67 -15.48
N GLN A 453 0.67 -2.36 -14.40
CA GLN A 453 -0.06 -3.49 -13.82
C GLN A 453 -1.42 -3.08 -13.25
N GLY A 454 -1.49 -1.91 -12.63
CA GLY A 454 -2.73 -1.29 -12.16
C GLY A 454 -3.71 -1.08 -13.32
N ILE A 455 -3.28 -0.44 -14.40
CA ILE A 455 -4.10 -0.25 -15.61
C ILE A 455 -4.51 -1.61 -16.22
N GLY A 456 -3.61 -2.60 -16.23
CA GLY A 456 -3.90 -3.96 -16.66
C GLY A 456 -5.04 -4.65 -15.88
N ARG A 457 -5.38 -4.18 -14.66
CA ARG A 457 -6.53 -4.69 -13.89
C ARG A 457 -7.88 -4.26 -14.48
N PHE A 458 -7.95 -3.21 -15.30
CA PHE A 458 -9.18 -2.88 -16.04
C PHE A 458 -9.54 -3.97 -17.04
N ARG A 459 -8.56 -4.56 -17.75
CA ARG A 459 -8.80 -5.76 -18.57
C ARG A 459 -9.34 -6.90 -17.72
N CYS A 460 -8.79 -7.10 -16.52
CA CYS A 460 -9.22 -8.17 -15.63
C CYS A 460 -10.69 -7.98 -15.18
N LEU A 461 -11.10 -6.73 -14.91
CA LEU A 461 -12.49 -6.39 -14.63
C LEU A 461 -13.40 -6.73 -15.82
N VAL A 462 -13.09 -6.27 -17.03
CA VAL A 462 -13.91 -6.55 -18.22
C VAL A 462 -14.03 -8.06 -18.49
N ASN A 463 -12.93 -8.80 -18.39
CA ASN A 463 -12.91 -10.24 -18.63
C ASN A 463 -13.47 -11.06 -17.45
N GLY A 464 -13.62 -10.47 -16.27
CA GLY A 464 -14.02 -11.19 -15.06
C GLY A 464 -13.00 -12.20 -14.55
N CYS A 465 -11.71 -12.04 -14.86
CA CYS A 465 -10.66 -12.84 -14.24
C CYS A 465 -10.11 -12.15 -12.99
N CYS A 466 -9.36 -12.88 -12.17
CA CYS A 466 -8.79 -12.40 -10.92
C CYS A 466 -9.84 -11.86 -9.92
N HIS A 467 -11.08 -12.35 -10.00
CA HIS A 467 -12.20 -11.86 -9.20
C HIS A 467 -12.12 -12.34 -7.75
N GLY A 468 -12.78 -11.60 -6.85
CA GLY A 468 -12.85 -11.93 -5.43
C GLY A 468 -13.86 -13.02 -5.11
N GLY A 469 -13.80 -13.52 -3.87
CA GLY A 469 -14.81 -14.38 -3.29
C GLY A 469 -16.08 -13.61 -2.92
N LYS A 470 -17.14 -14.34 -2.55
CA LYS A 470 -18.40 -13.76 -2.08
C LYS A 470 -18.17 -12.88 -0.85
N VAL A 471 -18.87 -11.75 -0.81
CA VAL A 471 -18.87 -10.82 0.33
C VAL A 471 -20.31 -10.42 0.64
N ASP A 472 -20.66 -10.36 1.93
CA ASP A 472 -22.03 -10.05 2.35
C ASP A 472 -22.33 -8.55 2.34
N ASN A 473 -21.28 -7.72 2.40
CA ASN A 473 -21.43 -6.26 2.56
C ASN A 473 -21.51 -5.54 1.20
N PRO A 474 -22.66 -4.95 0.82
CA PRO A 474 -22.85 -4.22 -0.43
C PRO A 474 -22.00 -2.95 -0.56
N ASP A 475 -21.53 -2.39 0.55
CA ASP A 475 -20.61 -1.25 0.52
C ASP A 475 -19.21 -1.66 0.04
N ILE A 476 -18.90 -2.96 -0.02
CA ILE A 476 -17.59 -3.48 -0.39
C ILE A 476 -17.61 -4.12 -1.79
N GLY A 477 -18.58 -4.98 -2.07
CA GLY A 477 -18.55 -5.84 -3.26
C GLY A 477 -18.98 -5.18 -4.57
N ILE A 478 -18.67 -5.84 -5.70
CA ILE A 478 -19.18 -5.53 -7.05
C ILE A 478 -19.90 -6.75 -7.64
N LYS A 479 -20.77 -6.53 -8.62
CA LYS A 479 -21.52 -7.59 -9.32
C LYS A 479 -21.17 -7.69 -10.81
N TYR A 480 -21.26 -8.91 -11.34
CA TYR A 480 -21.06 -9.21 -12.76
C TYR A 480 -22.34 -9.77 -13.37
N PHE A 481 -22.69 -9.30 -14.57
CA PHE A 481 -23.90 -9.67 -15.29
C PHE A 481 -23.62 -10.11 -16.73
N HIS A 482 -22.53 -9.62 -17.34
CA HIS A 482 -22.22 -9.91 -18.73
C HIS A 482 -21.88 -11.38 -18.94
N HIS A 483 -22.55 -12.05 -19.88
CA HIS A 483 -22.43 -13.50 -20.10
C HIS A 483 -21.02 -13.96 -20.48
N ARG A 484 -20.24 -13.13 -21.19
CA ARG A 484 -18.83 -13.41 -21.54
C ARG A 484 -17.82 -13.15 -20.43
N SER A 485 -18.24 -12.55 -19.33
CA SER A 485 -17.39 -12.45 -18.15
C SER A 485 -17.11 -13.86 -17.63
N ARG A 486 -15.86 -14.18 -17.29
CA ARG A 486 -15.50 -15.48 -16.69
C ARG A 486 -16.21 -15.73 -15.36
N VAL A 487 -16.58 -14.66 -14.63
CA VAL A 487 -17.43 -14.76 -13.43
C VAL A 487 -18.76 -15.42 -13.74
N CYS A 488 -19.38 -15.05 -14.87
CA CYS A 488 -20.68 -15.59 -15.29
C CYS A 488 -20.52 -16.94 -15.99
N GLY A 489 -19.57 -17.05 -16.92
CA GLY A 489 -19.43 -18.20 -17.81
C GLY A 489 -18.64 -19.38 -17.25
N ILE A 490 -17.76 -19.17 -16.27
CA ILE A 490 -16.88 -20.20 -15.69
C ILE A 490 -17.18 -20.40 -14.20
N SER A 491 -17.22 -19.31 -13.43
CA SER A 491 -17.38 -19.39 -11.97
C SER A 491 -18.85 -19.53 -11.54
N HIS A 492 -19.82 -19.31 -12.44
CA HIS A 492 -21.25 -19.34 -12.16
C HIS A 492 -21.70 -18.40 -11.01
N LEU A 493 -21.08 -17.23 -10.89
CA LEU A 493 -21.33 -16.24 -9.83
C LEU A 493 -22.04 -14.98 -10.36
N LYS A 494 -22.88 -15.12 -11.38
CA LYS A 494 -23.64 -14.01 -11.97
C LYS A 494 -24.55 -13.37 -10.91
N GLY A 495 -24.49 -12.03 -10.77
CA GLY A 495 -25.32 -11.26 -9.83
C GLY A 495 -24.93 -11.37 -8.35
N GLU A 496 -24.00 -12.27 -8.02
CA GLU A 496 -23.44 -12.41 -6.69
C GLU A 496 -22.53 -11.22 -6.35
N LEU A 497 -22.48 -10.88 -5.07
CA LEU A 497 -21.66 -9.78 -4.58
C LEU A 497 -20.24 -10.29 -4.27
N LEU A 498 -19.25 -9.80 -5.02
CA LEU A 498 -17.88 -10.29 -4.96
C LEU A 498 -16.91 -9.20 -4.50
N HIS A 499 -15.87 -9.57 -3.77
CA HIS A 499 -14.76 -8.66 -3.49
C HIS A 499 -14.15 -8.12 -4.80
N PRO A 500 -13.99 -6.79 -4.99
CA PRO A 500 -13.31 -6.23 -6.14
C PRO A 500 -11.78 -6.32 -5.96
N THR A 501 -11.23 -7.53 -5.91
CA THR A 501 -9.79 -7.79 -5.76
C THR A 501 -8.94 -7.07 -6.81
N GLN A 502 -9.48 -6.89 -8.01
CA GLN A 502 -8.83 -6.08 -9.06
C GLN A 502 -8.69 -4.62 -8.64
N LEU A 503 -9.71 -4.03 -7.98
CA LEU A 503 -9.65 -2.67 -7.45
C LEU A 503 -8.69 -2.57 -6.25
N TYR A 504 -8.66 -3.59 -5.38
CA TYR A 504 -7.68 -3.63 -4.29
C TYR A 504 -6.25 -3.61 -4.84
N ALA A 505 -5.98 -4.40 -5.87
CA ALA A 505 -4.68 -4.41 -6.55
C ALA A 505 -4.36 -3.06 -7.21
N MET A 506 -5.33 -2.43 -7.89
CA MET A 506 -5.13 -1.10 -8.49
C MET A 506 -4.71 -0.06 -7.44
N LEU A 507 -5.42 0.00 -6.32
CA LEU A 507 -5.13 0.96 -5.25
C LEU A 507 -3.74 0.73 -4.64
N TRP A 508 -3.41 -0.53 -4.36
CA TRP A 508 -2.10 -0.89 -3.81
C TRP A 508 -0.96 -0.55 -4.78
N LEU A 509 -1.06 -1.00 -6.03
CA LEU A 509 -0.03 -0.78 -7.05
C LEU A 509 0.18 0.71 -7.35
N PHE A 510 -0.89 1.51 -7.32
CA PHE A 510 -0.77 2.95 -7.53
C PHE A 510 0.06 3.62 -6.43
N LEU A 511 -0.14 3.22 -5.17
CA LEU A 511 0.67 3.68 -4.04
C LEU A 511 2.13 3.21 -4.14
N VAL A 512 2.35 1.95 -4.54
CA VAL A 512 3.71 1.41 -4.74
C VAL A 512 4.46 2.21 -5.82
N GLY A 513 3.81 2.52 -6.94
CA GLY A 513 4.43 3.32 -8.01
C GLY A 513 4.93 4.67 -7.53
N PHE A 514 4.17 5.39 -6.68
CA PHE A 514 4.64 6.65 -6.11
C PHE A 514 5.84 6.48 -5.18
N ILE A 515 5.86 5.42 -4.35
CA ILE A 515 7.01 5.15 -3.47
C ILE A 515 8.26 4.90 -4.32
N LEU A 516 8.17 4.05 -5.34
CA LEU A 516 9.31 3.74 -6.20
C LEU A 516 9.76 4.95 -7.03
N PHE A 517 8.81 5.78 -7.48
CA PHE A 517 9.11 7.03 -8.17
C PHE A 517 9.84 8.04 -7.26
N SER A 518 9.45 8.12 -5.99
CA SER A 518 10.16 8.92 -5.01
C SER A 518 11.58 8.41 -4.78
N LEU A 519 11.78 7.09 -4.68
CA LEU A 519 13.13 6.52 -4.56
C LEU A 519 13.99 6.79 -5.79
N TYR A 520 13.41 6.70 -6.99
CA TYR A 520 14.10 7.05 -8.23
C TYR A 520 14.58 8.50 -8.23
N ASN A 521 13.74 9.45 -7.80
CA ASN A 521 14.10 10.87 -7.71
C ASN A 521 15.07 11.22 -6.56
N ASN A 522 15.38 10.26 -5.69
CA ASN A 522 16.36 10.40 -4.62
C ASN A 522 17.58 9.49 -4.86
N ASP A 523 17.86 9.19 -6.13
CA ASP A 523 19.07 8.51 -6.61
C ASP A 523 19.34 7.14 -5.96
N PHE A 524 18.29 6.40 -5.62
CA PHE A 524 18.43 5.01 -5.19
C PHE A 524 18.81 4.11 -6.37
N SER A 525 19.70 3.13 -6.12
CA SER A 525 20.19 2.23 -7.16
C SER A 525 19.08 1.36 -7.77
N SER A 526 19.25 0.97 -9.04
CA SER A 526 18.26 0.16 -9.76
C SER A 526 17.96 -1.20 -9.10
N PRO A 527 18.95 -1.96 -8.57
CA PRO A 527 18.67 -3.19 -7.82
C PRO A 527 17.85 -2.94 -6.55
N PHE A 528 18.08 -1.83 -5.85
CA PHE A 528 17.33 -1.47 -4.66
C PHE A 528 15.87 -1.16 -4.99
N ILE A 529 15.61 -0.35 -6.03
CA ILE A 529 14.27 -0.05 -6.51
C ILE A 529 13.55 -1.33 -6.97
N PHE A 530 14.23 -2.19 -7.73
CA PHE A 530 13.68 -3.48 -8.14
C PHE A 530 13.38 -4.40 -6.96
N GLY A 531 14.26 -4.44 -5.96
CA GLY A 531 14.05 -5.21 -4.75
C GLY A 531 12.82 -4.75 -3.96
N LEU A 532 12.66 -3.43 -3.80
CA LEU A 532 11.46 -2.86 -3.17
C LEU A 532 10.20 -3.05 -3.99
N TYR A 533 10.29 -3.00 -5.32
CA TYR A 533 9.19 -3.37 -6.20
C TYR A 533 8.71 -4.80 -5.89
N LEU A 534 9.62 -5.78 -5.82
CA LEU A 534 9.28 -7.17 -5.52
C LEU A 534 8.73 -7.37 -4.10
N ILE A 535 9.27 -6.66 -3.11
CA ILE A 535 8.80 -6.69 -1.72
C ILE A 535 7.37 -6.14 -1.63
N LEU A 536 7.16 -4.91 -2.09
CA LEU A 536 5.88 -4.23 -1.91
C LEU A 536 4.77 -4.88 -2.74
N THR A 537 5.06 -5.26 -3.99
CA THR A 537 4.08 -5.99 -4.81
C THR A 537 3.82 -7.40 -4.26
N GLY A 538 4.84 -8.10 -3.74
CA GLY A 538 4.69 -9.38 -3.06
C GLY A 538 3.79 -9.28 -1.83
N ILE A 539 4.00 -8.29 -0.97
CA ILE A 539 3.17 -8.05 0.21
C ILE A 539 1.70 -7.81 -0.17
N GLY A 540 1.43 -6.91 -1.13
CA GLY A 540 0.07 -6.67 -1.61
C GLY A 540 -0.55 -7.92 -2.24
N ARG A 541 0.23 -8.68 -3.01
CA ARG A 541 -0.19 -9.92 -3.66
C ARG A 541 -0.61 -10.98 -2.64
N PHE A 542 0.11 -11.11 -1.53
CA PHE A 542 -0.22 -12.05 -0.46
C PHE A 542 -1.62 -11.80 0.11
N VAL A 543 -1.99 -10.52 0.29
CA VAL A 543 -3.32 -10.12 0.77
C VAL A 543 -4.36 -10.30 -0.34
N GLU A 544 -4.12 -9.78 -1.54
CA GLU A 544 -5.06 -9.85 -2.68
C GLU A 544 -5.48 -11.30 -2.95
N GLU A 545 -4.52 -12.22 -2.98
CA GLU A 545 -4.75 -13.64 -3.28
C GLU A 545 -5.65 -14.31 -2.24
N ALA A 546 -5.61 -13.88 -0.98
CA ALA A 546 -6.44 -14.42 0.08
C ALA A 546 -7.94 -14.14 -0.13
N TYR A 547 -8.26 -13.01 -0.77
CA TYR A 547 -9.64 -12.59 -1.05
C TYR A 547 -10.14 -13.06 -2.43
N ARG A 548 -9.32 -13.73 -3.25
CA ARG A 548 -9.75 -14.23 -4.57
C ARG A 548 -10.77 -15.36 -4.46
N GLY A 549 -11.70 -15.41 -5.41
CA GLY A 549 -12.76 -16.41 -5.49
C GLY A 549 -12.51 -17.53 -6.51
N GLU A 550 -11.36 -17.53 -7.17
CA GLU A 550 -11.00 -18.52 -8.19
C GLU A 550 -10.65 -19.86 -7.54
N VAL A 551 -11.39 -20.92 -7.89
CA VAL A 551 -11.25 -22.26 -7.27
C VAL A 551 -9.99 -23.02 -7.76
N GLN A 552 -9.34 -22.54 -8.82
CA GLN A 552 -8.28 -23.25 -9.53
C GLN A 552 -6.92 -23.20 -8.83
N THR A 553 -6.70 -22.30 -7.88
CA THR A 553 -5.38 -22.16 -7.23
C THR A 553 -5.16 -23.24 -6.16
N PRO A 554 -4.12 -24.08 -6.28
CA PRO A 554 -3.81 -25.09 -5.27
C PRO A 554 -3.52 -24.47 -3.90
N ILE A 555 -4.01 -25.12 -2.83
CA ILE A 555 -3.69 -24.76 -1.44
C ILE A 555 -2.65 -25.73 -0.91
N ILE A 556 -1.48 -25.21 -0.56
CA ILE A 556 -0.33 -25.98 -0.04
C ILE A 556 -0.04 -25.49 1.38
N LYS A 557 -0.11 -26.39 2.37
CA LYS A 557 0.15 -26.09 3.80
C LYS A 557 -0.64 -24.87 4.33
N GLY A 558 -1.89 -24.72 3.91
CA GLY A 558 -2.80 -23.67 4.40
C GLY A 558 -2.74 -22.34 3.64
N LEU A 559 -1.77 -22.15 2.74
CA LEU A 559 -1.68 -20.98 1.87
C LEU A 559 -1.91 -21.36 0.41
N ARG A 560 -2.45 -20.43 -0.37
CA ARG A 560 -2.58 -20.60 -1.83
C ARG A 560 -1.20 -20.55 -2.49
N LEU A 561 -1.02 -21.24 -3.62
CA LEU A 561 0.24 -21.25 -4.37
C LEU A 561 0.80 -19.83 -4.60
N TYR A 562 -0.06 -18.87 -5.00
CA TYR A 562 0.39 -17.50 -5.26
C TYR A 562 0.72 -16.69 -3.99
N GLN A 563 0.29 -17.13 -2.80
CA GLN A 563 0.78 -16.57 -1.54
C GLN A 563 2.21 -17.05 -1.25
N TRP A 564 2.54 -18.29 -1.61
CA TRP A 564 3.93 -18.78 -1.55
C TRP A 564 4.84 -18.06 -2.53
N THR A 565 4.40 -17.84 -3.78
CA THR A 565 5.20 -17.06 -4.74
C THR A 565 5.35 -15.60 -4.31
N ALA A 566 4.35 -15.04 -3.62
CA ALA A 566 4.47 -13.71 -3.02
C ALA A 566 5.54 -13.65 -1.92
N ILE A 567 5.59 -14.66 -1.03
CA ILE A 567 6.66 -14.78 -0.03
C ILE A 567 8.03 -14.90 -0.70
N LEU A 568 8.15 -15.73 -1.75
CA LEU A 568 9.39 -15.86 -2.52
C LEU A 568 9.80 -14.54 -3.17
N SER A 569 8.85 -13.79 -3.74
CA SER A 569 9.10 -12.45 -4.29
C SER A 569 9.66 -11.50 -3.25
N VAL A 570 9.12 -11.51 -2.02
CA VAL A 570 9.64 -10.69 -0.91
C VAL A 570 11.08 -11.09 -0.56
N LEU A 571 11.37 -12.39 -0.46
CA LEU A 571 12.72 -12.89 -0.17
C LEU A 571 13.73 -12.52 -1.25
N ILE A 572 13.37 -12.68 -2.53
CA ILE A 572 14.20 -12.24 -3.66
C ILE A 572 14.40 -10.74 -3.60
N GLY A 573 13.34 -9.98 -3.30
CA GLY A 573 13.42 -8.53 -3.19
C GLY A 573 14.38 -8.08 -2.08
N ILE A 574 14.38 -8.74 -0.92
CA ILE A 574 15.35 -8.49 0.17
C ILE A 574 16.78 -8.71 -0.35
N ILE A 575 17.04 -9.82 -1.04
CA ILE A 575 18.36 -10.11 -1.64
C ILE A 575 18.74 -9.01 -2.64
N MET A 576 17.82 -8.61 -3.52
CA MET A 576 18.07 -7.57 -4.52
C MET A 576 18.38 -6.21 -3.91
N THR A 577 17.79 -5.85 -2.77
CA THR A 577 18.12 -4.60 -2.07
C THR A 577 19.54 -4.56 -1.50
N VAL A 578 20.20 -5.72 -1.35
CA VAL A 578 21.59 -5.82 -0.88
C VAL A 578 22.59 -5.74 -2.05
N VAL A 579 22.13 -5.84 -3.30
CA VAL A 579 23.02 -5.81 -4.47
C VAL A 579 23.50 -4.39 -4.74
N HIS A 580 24.81 -4.17 -4.67
CA HIS A 580 25.44 -2.87 -4.92
C HIS A 580 25.80 -2.72 -6.40
N ILE A 581 25.10 -1.80 -7.07
CA ILE A 581 25.41 -1.36 -8.44
C ILE A 581 25.34 0.16 -8.41
N GLU A 582 26.35 0.79 -8.98
CA GLU A 582 26.44 2.26 -9.05
C GLU A 582 25.29 2.84 -9.85
N VAL A 583 24.82 4.00 -9.39
CA VAL A 583 23.78 4.76 -10.09
C VAL A 583 24.41 5.33 -11.36
N VAL A 584 23.76 5.06 -12.49
CA VAL A 584 24.17 5.62 -13.78
C VAL A 584 23.45 6.94 -13.96
N GLU A 585 24.19 8.05 -14.02
CA GLU A 585 23.64 9.34 -14.42
C GLU A 585 23.29 9.30 -15.91
N ILE A 586 22.05 9.66 -16.24
CA ILE A 586 21.55 9.68 -17.61
C ILE A 586 20.92 11.03 -17.87
N SER A 587 21.24 11.66 -19.01
CA SER A 587 20.53 12.86 -19.43
C SER A 587 19.11 12.48 -19.84
N SER A 588 18.12 13.01 -19.14
CA SER A 588 16.70 12.82 -19.44
C SER A 588 16.26 13.73 -20.60
N ASP A 589 16.87 13.53 -21.76
CA ASP A 589 16.47 14.24 -22.99
C ASP A 589 15.24 13.55 -23.58
N PHE A 590 14.07 14.09 -23.27
CA PHE A 590 12.80 13.62 -23.83
C PHE A 590 12.64 14.12 -25.26
N GLY A 591 12.33 13.21 -26.19
CA GLY A 591 12.08 13.56 -27.58
C GLY A 591 11.05 12.65 -28.24
N TRP A 592 11.08 12.66 -29.57
CA TRP A 592 10.06 12.02 -30.40
C TRP A 592 10.21 10.49 -30.44
N GLU A 593 11.40 9.94 -30.17
CA GLU A 593 11.64 8.49 -30.20
C GLU A 593 10.88 7.80 -29.08
N THR A 594 10.83 8.40 -27.89
CA THR A 594 10.01 7.93 -26.77
C THR A 594 8.52 7.91 -27.14
N ILE A 595 8.02 8.98 -27.76
CA ILE A 595 6.61 9.09 -28.16
C ILE A 595 6.28 8.01 -29.17
N VAL A 596 7.09 7.87 -30.23
CA VAL A 596 6.88 6.86 -31.28
C VAL A 596 6.97 5.45 -30.71
N SER A 597 7.96 5.16 -29.87
CA SER A 597 8.11 3.87 -29.20
C SER A 597 6.89 3.54 -28.35
N ALA A 598 6.36 4.50 -27.60
CA ALA A 598 5.16 4.34 -26.79
C ALA A 598 3.92 4.04 -27.65
N PHE A 599 3.72 4.76 -28.76
CA PHE A 599 2.63 4.52 -29.69
C PHE A 599 2.71 3.12 -30.32
N ILE A 600 3.89 2.73 -30.83
CA ILE A 600 4.10 1.41 -31.44
C ILE A 600 3.85 0.31 -30.41
N GLY A 601 4.44 0.40 -29.22
CA GLY A 601 4.28 -0.61 -28.18
C GLY A 601 2.84 -0.71 -27.66
N GLY A 602 2.16 0.43 -27.52
CA GLY A 602 0.75 0.50 -27.14
C GLY A 602 -0.17 -0.13 -28.18
N LEU A 603 0.00 0.20 -29.46
CA LEU A 603 -0.78 -0.39 -30.56
C LEU A 603 -0.51 -1.90 -30.70
N PHE A 604 0.76 -2.31 -30.63
CA PHE A 604 1.14 -3.71 -30.66
C PHE A 604 0.46 -4.49 -29.53
N THR A 605 0.51 -3.97 -28.30
CA THR A 605 -0.10 -4.63 -27.15
C THR A 605 -1.64 -4.64 -27.26
N ALA A 606 -2.26 -3.54 -27.68
CA ALA A 606 -3.69 -3.46 -27.91
C ALA A 606 -4.16 -4.51 -28.93
N PHE A 607 -3.41 -4.67 -30.03
CA PHE A 607 -3.69 -5.68 -31.04
C PHE A 607 -3.50 -7.09 -30.49
N ALA A 608 -2.32 -7.37 -29.92
CA ALA A 608 -1.94 -8.66 -29.39
C ALA A 608 -2.97 -9.19 -28.38
N MET A 609 -3.45 -8.31 -27.51
CA MET A 609 -4.31 -8.65 -26.38
C MET A 609 -5.80 -8.33 -26.59
N GLY A 610 -6.17 -7.59 -27.63
CA GLY A 610 -7.55 -7.15 -27.88
C GLY A 610 -8.15 -7.59 -29.20
N VAL A 611 -7.35 -8.11 -30.13
CA VAL A 611 -7.81 -8.48 -31.47
C VAL A 611 -7.68 -9.97 -31.70
N ASP A 612 -8.72 -10.58 -32.27
CA ASP A 612 -8.74 -11.98 -32.63
C ASP A 612 -9.55 -12.27 -33.91
N PHE A 613 -9.63 -13.54 -34.27
CA PHE A 613 -10.14 -14.06 -35.54
C PHE A 613 -11.10 -15.23 -35.23
N PRO A 614 -12.36 -14.95 -34.88
CA PRO A 614 -13.29 -15.95 -34.35
C PRO A 614 -13.52 -17.10 -35.33
N ASN A 615 -13.48 -16.83 -36.63
CA ASN A 615 -13.71 -17.81 -37.70
C ASN A 615 -12.47 -18.67 -38.03
N SER A 616 -11.31 -18.41 -37.42
CA SER A 616 -10.08 -19.17 -37.66
C SER A 616 -9.81 -20.18 -36.56
N ASN A 617 -9.39 -21.38 -36.97
CA ASN A 617 -8.94 -22.45 -36.07
C ASN A 617 -7.41 -22.50 -35.90
N ALA A 618 -6.67 -21.62 -36.57
CA ALA A 618 -5.22 -21.57 -36.50
C ALA A 618 -4.73 -21.28 -35.08
N ARG A 619 -3.48 -21.68 -34.79
CA ARG A 619 -2.79 -21.24 -33.57
C ARG A 619 -2.68 -19.72 -33.60
N PHE A 620 -2.82 -19.07 -32.44
CA PHE A 620 -2.89 -17.62 -32.34
C PHE A 620 -4.08 -17.00 -33.10
N SER A 621 -5.28 -17.57 -33.01
CA SER A 621 -6.47 -16.99 -33.64
C SER A 621 -7.55 -16.46 -32.71
N ARG A 622 -7.72 -16.92 -31.46
CA ARG A 622 -8.89 -16.58 -30.62
C ARG A 622 -8.56 -16.09 -29.21
N LEU A 623 -9.08 -14.93 -28.84
CA LEU A 623 -9.17 -14.41 -27.47
C LEU A 623 -10.56 -14.80 -26.94
N VAL A 624 -10.62 -15.45 -25.77
CA VAL A 624 -11.90 -15.88 -25.17
C VAL A 624 -12.73 -14.70 -24.72
#